data_AF-A0A946ARW8-F1
#
_entry.id   AF-A0A946ARW8-F1
#
_cell.length_a   1.000
_cell.length_b   1.000
_cell.length_c   1.000
_cell.angle_alpha   90.00
_cell.angle_beta   90.00
_cell.angle_gamma   90.00
#
_symmetry.space_group_name_H-M   'P 1'
#
loop_
_entity.id
_entity.type
_entity.pdbx_description
1 polymer ?
#
loop_
_entity_poly.entity_id
_entity_poly.type
_entity_poly.pdbx_seq_one_letter_code
_entity_poly.pdbx_strand_id
1 'polypeptide(L)'
;MKTRIIITLVAFSISTTTKAQLLGGLENILFTSTEDARLLAEGYTAPLGKALTYGLNSGWATSAKTHKKLGFGLVIAGAIPFVPEADQSFTPTGLTSLNVPSGSLPTIFGEGK
;
A
#
# COMPACT_ATOMS: atom_id res chain seq x y z
N MET A 1 -2.09 40.81 -9.72
CA MET A 1 -2.38 39.66 -8.81
C MET A 1 -2.58 38.34 -9.56
N LYS A 2 -3.34 38.28 -10.66
CA LYS A 2 -3.67 37.05 -11.40
C LYS A 2 -2.46 36.24 -11.89
N THR A 3 -1.43 36.91 -12.43
CA THR A 3 -0.20 36.28 -12.94
C THR A 3 0.70 35.68 -11.85
N ARG A 4 0.73 36.29 -10.65
CA ARG A 4 1.51 35.75 -9.52
C ARG A 4 0.89 34.49 -8.91
N ILE A 5 -0.44 34.39 -8.93
CA ILE A 5 -1.17 33.18 -8.51
C ILE A 5 -0.89 32.01 -9.47
N ILE A 6 -0.84 32.27 -10.78
CA ILE A 6 -0.51 31.24 -11.79
C ILE A 6 0.92 30.72 -11.59
N ILE A 7 1.89 31.60 -11.36
CA ILE A 7 3.29 31.20 -11.12
C ILE A 7 3.43 30.35 -9.84
N THR A 8 2.65 30.68 -8.80
CA THR A 8 2.68 29.93 -7.52
C THR A 8 2.02 28.55 -7.66
N LEU A 9 0.96 28.43 -8.47
CA LEU A 9 0.29 27.17 -8.74
C LEU A 9 1.13 26.22 -9.61
N VAL A 10 1.85 26.76 -10.60
CA VAL A 10 2.77 25.99 -11.45
C VAL A 10 4.00 25.52 -10.67
N ALA A 11 4.50 26.33 -9.74
CA ALA A 11 5.61 25.93 -8.86
C ALA A 11 5.25 24.77 -7.91
N PHE A 12 3.98 24.61 -7.55
CA PHE A 12 3.49 23.49 -6.71
C PHE A 12 3.49 22.15 -7.46
N SER A 13 3.53 22.15 -8.80
CA SER A 13 3.48 20.91 -9.60
C SER A 13 4.84 20.21 -9.79
N ILE A 14 5.95 20.75 -9.30
CA ILE A 14 7.29 20.35 -9.77
C ILE A 14 7.98 19.22 -8.96
N SER A 15 7.53 18.80 -7.78
CA SER A 15 8.33 17.82 -7.03
C SER A 15 7.52 16.75 -6.30
N THR A 16 7.24 15.65 -6.98
CA THR A 16 7.01 14.36 -6.30
C THR A 16 8.03 13.35 -6.82
N THR A 17 8.99 12.99 -5.97
CA THR A 17 9.92 11.88 -6.23
C THR A 17 9.20 10.59 -5.85
N THR A 18 8.55 9.94 -6.82
CA THR A 18 7.90 8.65 -6.60
C THR A 18 8.94 7.53 -6.54
N LYS A 19 8.95 6.77 -5.45
CA LYS A 19 9.69 5.49 -5.38
C LYS A 19 8.86 4.45 -6.15
N ALA A 20 9.32 4.03 -7.33
CA ALA A 20 8.60 3.09 -8.20
C ALA A 20 8.81 1.60 -7.82
N GLN A 21 9.56 1.31 -6.76
CA GLN A 21 10.03 -0.03 -6.41
C GLN A 21 9.02 -0.78 -5.52
N LEU A 22 7.73 -0.77 -5.86
CA LEU A 22 6.73 -1.52 -5.08
C LEU A 22 6.91 -3.05 -5.23
N LEU A 23 7.49 -3.50 -6.36
CA LEU A 23 7.65 -4.92 -6.67
C LEU A 23 9.11 -5.41 -6.70
N GLY A 24 10.07 -4.61 -6.23
CA GLY A 24 11.52 -4.85 -6.40
C GLY A 24 12.09 -6.14 -5.77
N GLY A 25 11.29 -6.94 -5.09
CA GLY A 25 11.68 -8.25 -4.54
C GLY A 25 10.84 -9.43 -5.03
N LEU A 26 9.78 -9.20 -5.81
CA LEU A 26 8.90 -10.27 -6.30
C LEU A 26 9.55 -11.16 -7.36
N GLU A 27 10.55 -10.66 -8.09
CA GLU A 27 11.27 -11.44 -9.10
C GLU A 27 11.90 -12.69 -8.50
N ASN A 28 12.46 -12.59 -7.28
CA ASN A 28 13.05 -13.73 -6.57
C ASN A 28 12.02 -14.79 -6.15
N ILE A 29 10.75 -14.40 -5.98
CA ILE A 29 9.64 -15.32 -5.71
C ILE A 29 9.27 -16.09 -6.99
N LEU A 30 9.43 -15.49 -8.17
CA LEU A 30 9.11 -16.14 -9.45
C LEU A 30 10.16 -17.19 -9.87
N PHE A 31 11.39 -17.09 -9.37
CA PHE A 31 12.49 -18.02 -9.68
C PHE A 31 12.64 -19.18 -8.69
N THR A 32 11.87 -19.21 -7.60
CA THR A 32 11.96 -20.30 -6.60
C THR A 32 10.99 -21.46 -6.91
N SER A 33 11.10 -22.56 -6.17
CA SER A 33 10.18 -23.69 -6.29
C SER A 33 8.74 -23.25 -6.01
N THR A 34 7.75 -23.87 -6.66
CA THR A 34 6.33 -23.45 -6.56
C THR A 34 5.83 -23.37 -5.11
N GLU A 35 6.30 -24.27 -4.24
CA GLU A 35 5.90 -24.29 -2.83
C GLU A 35 6.58 -23.19 -2.01
N ASP A 36 7.88 -22.98 -2.19
CA ASP A 36 8.59 -21.89 -1.52
C ASP A 36 8.08 -20.52 -2.01
N ALA A 37 7.74 -20.40 -3.30
CA ALA A 37 7.16 -19.20 -3.91
C ALA A 37 5.81 -18.85 -3.25
N ARG A 38 4.97 -19.88 -3.03
CA ARG A 38 3.67 -19.72 -2.36
C ARG A 38 3.84 -19.19 -0.94
N LEU A 39 4.75 -19.79 -0.16
CA LEU A 39 5.02 -19.37 1.22
C LEU A 39 5.58 -17.95 1.30
N LEU A 40 6.49 -17.58 0.40
CA LEU A 40 7.05 -16.23 0.33
C LEU A 40 6.01 -15.20 -0.13
N ALA A 41 5.18 -15.52 -1.12
CA ALA A 41 4.11 -14.65 -1.58
C ALA A 41 3.06 -14.41 -0.49
N GLU A 42 2.68 -15.47 0.24
CA GLU A 42 1.74 -15.40 1.35
C GLU A 42 2.27 -14.48 2.46
N GLY A 43 3.51 -14.67 2.91
CA GLY A 43 4.14 -13.82 3.92
C GLY A 43 4.34 -12.37 3.46
N TYR A 44 4.75 -12.16 2.20
CA TYR A 44 4.95 -10.83 1.62
C TYR A 44 3.65 -10.02 1.55
N THR A 45 2.52 -10.69 1.27
CA THR A 45 1.21 -10.05 1.08
C THR A 45 0.31 -10.06 2.33
N ALA A 46 0.71 -10.76 3.40
CA ALA A 46 -0.04 -10.88 4.65
C ALA A 46 -0.65 -9.55 5.18
N PRO A 47 0.08 -8.41 5.23
CA PRO A 47 -0.50 -7.16 5.73
C PRO A 47 -1.47 -6.47 4.77
N LEU A 48 -1.60 -6.89 3.50
CA LEU A 48 -2.52 -6.29 2.52
C LEU A 48 -3.97 -6.38 2.98
N GLY A 49 -4.40 -7.54 3.48
CA GLY A 49 -5.75 -7.73 3.95
C GLY A 49 -6.09 -6.77 5.09
N LYS A 50 -5.19 -6.65 6.08
CA LYS A 50 -5.34 -5.72 7.21
C LYS A 50 -5.40 -4.27 6.75
N ALA A 51 -4.48 -3.86 5.86
CA ALA A 51 -4.44 -2.51 5.30
C ALA A 51 -5.74 -2.17 4.56
N LEU A 52 -6.26 -3.09 3.73
CA LEU A 52 -7.54 -2.91 3.04
C LEU A 52 -8.70 -2.80 4.03
N THR A 53 -8.78 -3.68 5.02
CA THR A 53 -9.84 -3.63 6.04
C THR A 53 -9.81 -2.30 6.80
N TYR A 54 -8.64 -1.82 7.19
CA TYR A 54 -8.50 -0.51 7.81
C TYR A 54 -8.89 0.62 6.87
N GLY A 55 -8.50 0.55 5.59
CA GLY A 55 -8.92 1.52 4.58
C GLY A 55 -10.44 1.56 4.41
N LEU A 56 -11.09 0.40 4.38
CA LEU A 56 -12.55 0.29 4.23
C LEU A 56 -13.32 0.75 5.48
N ASN A 57 -12.75 0.58 6.68
CA ASN A 57 -13.28 1.14 7.92
C ASN A 57 -13.01 2.65 8.07
N SER A 58 -11.96 3.15 7.43
CA SER A 58 -11.48 4.52 7.58
C SER A 58 -12.05 5.42 6.49
N GLY A 59 -13.21 6.01 6.74
CA GLY A 59 -13.70 7.14 5.95
C GLY A 59 -14.94 6.81 5.11
N TRP A 60 -16.10 7.15 5.67
CA TRP A 60 -17.32 7.46 4.93
C TRP A 60 -17.98 8.65 5.64
N ALA A 61 -17.48 9.87 5.41
CA ALA A 61 -18.13 11.07 5.89
C ALA A 61 -19.22 11.48 4.88
N THR A 62 -20.45 11.07 5.13
CA THR A 62 -21.58 11.44 4.29
C THR A 62 -22.23 12.74 4.77
N SER A 63 -22.72 13.56 3.84
CA SER A 63 -23.53 14.73 4.17
C SER A 63 -24.96 14.29 4.45
N ALA A 64 -25.54 14.66 5.60
CA ALA A 64 -26.92 14.33 5.95
C ALA A 64 -27.98 15.18 5.19
N LYS A 65 -27.58 15.94 4.17
CA LYS A 65 -28.45 16.88 3.47
C LYS A 65 -29.34 16.14 2.47
N THR A 66 -30.65 16.40 2.51
CA THR A 66 -31.62 15.78 1.60
C THR A 66 -31.40 16.25 0.15
N HIS A 67 -31.24 15.30 -0.76
CA HIS A 67 -31.12 15.57 -2.19
C HIS A 67 -32.47 15.99 -2.78
N LYS A 68 -32.47 16.89 -3.78
CA LYS A 68 -33.67 17.26 -4.54
C LYS A 68 -34.12 16.07 -5.40
N LYS A 69 -35.38 16.06 -5.89
CA LYS A 69 -35.83 15.09 -6.91
C LYS A 69 -34.83 15.09 -8.08
N LEU A 70 -34.32 13.91 -8.44
CA LEU A 70 -33.25 13.66 -9.43
C LEU A 70 -31.83 14.15 -9.06
N GLY A 71 -31.58 14.60 -7.84
CA GLY A 71 -30.24 14.99 -7.40
C GLY A 71 -29.41 13.79 -6.94
N PHE A 72 -28.19 13.63 -7.47
CA PHE A 72 -27.21 12.65 -6.98
C PHE A 72 -26.21 13.31 -6.04
N GLY A 73 -25.77 12.57 -5.02
CA GLY A 73 -24.73 12.97 -4.08
C GLY A 73 -23.40 12.35 -4.45
N LEU A 74 -22.35 13.17 -4.52
CA LEU A 74 -20.98 12.69 -4.62
C LEU A 74 -20.30 12.89 -3.26
N VAL A 75 -19.82 11.79 -2.68
CA VAL A 75 -19.01 11.81 -1.45
C VAL A 75 -17.60 11.40 -1.83
N ILE A 76 -16.63 12.26 -1.49
CA ILE A 76 -15.22 11.93 -1.61
C ILE A 76 -14.75 11.54 -0.21
N ALA A 77 -14.29 10.31 -0.06
CA ALA A 77 -13.71 9.82 1.18
C ALA A 77 -12.21 9.63 1.02
N GLY A 78 -11.45 10.09 2.02
CA GLY A 78 -10.03 9.81 2.14
C GLY A 78 -9.82 8.71 3.18
N ALA A 79 -9.18 7.62 2.77
CA ALA A 79 -8.77 6.53 3.66
C ALA A 79 -7.24 6.47 3.67
N ILE A 80 -6.63 6.54 4.85
CA ILE A 80 -5.19 6.30 5.02
C ILE A 80 -5.04 4.99 5.78
N PRO A 81 -4.76 3.86 5.09
CA PRO A 81 -4.52 2.60 5.76
C PRO A 81 -3.21 2.66 6.55
N PHE A 82 -3.25 2.22 7.80
CA PHE A 82 -2.09 2.14 8.69
C PHE A 82 -1.68 0.68 8.88
N VAL A 83 -0.39 0.37 8.78
CA VAL A 83 0.17 -0.96 8.99
C VAL A 83 1.13 -0.90 10.19
N PRO A 84 0.87 -1.66 11.28
CA PRO A 84 1.77 -1.71 12.43
C PRO A 84 3.16 -2.22 12.06
N GLU A 85 4.20 -1.74 12.76
CA GLU A 85 5.61 -2.15 12.55
C GLU A 85 5.81 -3.67 12.66
N ALA A 86 5.07 -4.33 13.54
CA ALA A 86 5.11 -5.79 13.70
C ALA A 86 4.65 -6.55 12.44
N ASP A 87 3.79 -5.95 11.62
CA ASP A 87 3.26 -6.54 10.38
C ASP A 87 4.08 -6.13 9.15
N GLN A 88 5.14 -5.34 9.31
CA GLN A 88 6.02 -4.90 8.22
C GLN A 88 7.08 -5.94 7.85
N SER A 89 7.33 -6.93 8.71
CA SER A 89 8.28 -8.01 8.47
C SER A 89 7.68 -9.37 8.79
N PHE A 90 8.18 -10.42 8.14
CA PHE A 90 7.74 -11.79 8.38
C PHE A 90 8.93 -12.76 8.36
N THR A 91 8.78 -13.90 9.01
CA THR A 91 9.79 -14.97 8.99
C THR A 91 9.18 -16.18 8.28
N PRO A 92 9.67 -16.56 7.09
CA PRO A 92 9.15 -17.74 6.39
C PRO A 92 9.58 -19.02 7.13
N THR A 93 8.64 -19.94 7.30
CA THR A 93 8.89 -21.27 7.89
C THR A 93 8.57 -22.35 6.86
N GLY A 94 9.34 -23.45 6.84
CA GLY A 94 9.06 -24.58 5.96
C GLY A 94 9.59 -24.43 4.53
N LEU A 95 10.55 -23.53 4.31
CA LEU A 95 11.25 -23.44 3.03
C LEU A 95 12.13 -24.67 2.83
N THR A 96 12.05 -25.25 1.64
CA THR A 96 12.71 -26.52 1.30
C THR A 96 13.92 -26.33 0.39
N SER A 97 13.86 -25.31 -0.46
CA SER A 97 14.85 -25.04 -1.51
C SER A 97 15.72 -23.83 -1.19
N LEU A 98 15.27 -22.95 -0.29
CA LEU A 98 15.97 -21.73 0.11
C LEU A 98 16.39 -21.77 1.58
N ASN A 99 17.69 -21.59 1.82
CA ASN A 99 18.20 -21.31 3.16
C ASN A 99 18.17 -19.80 3.38
N VAL A 100 17.07 -19.29 3.93
CA VAL A 100 16.97 -17.88 4.33
C VAL A 100 17.81 -17.70 5.60
N PRO A 101 18.80 -16.79 5.63
CA PRO A 101 19.53 -16.48 6.86
C PRO A 101 18.51 -16.08 7.93
N SER A 102 18.78 -16.39 9.20
CA SER A 102 17.86 -16.24 10.36
C SER A 102 17.48 -14.78 10.67
N GLY A 103 16.86 -14.12 9.70
CA GLY A 103 16.47 -12.72 9.67
C GLY A 103 15.11 -12.57 8.99
N SER A 104 14.32 -11.63 9.47
CA SER A 104 12.98 -11.37 8.96
C SER A 104 13.04 -10.71 7.58
N LEU A 105 12.19 -11.17 6.67
CA LEU A 105 12.01 -10.59 5.35
C LEU A 105 11.00 -9.44 5.41
N PRO A 106 11.15 -8.40 4.58
CA PRO A 106 10.17 -7.33 4.48
C PRO A 106 8.88 -7.83 3.82
N THR A 107 7.75 -7.28 4.26
CA THR A 107 6.45 -7.41 3.57
C THR A 107 6.29 -6.32 2.52
N ILE A 108 5.18 -6.30 1.79
CA ILE A 108 4.86 -5.25 0.82
C ILE A 108 4.78 -3.82 1.42
N PHE A 109 4.63 -3.71 2.74
CA PHE A 109 4.67 -2.42 3.46
C PHE A 109 5.93 -2.24 4.31
N GLY A 110 6.83 -3.23 4.31
CA GLY A 110 8.11 -3.12 4.99
C GLY A 110 9.15 -2.41 4.14
N GLU A 111 10.10 -1.74 4.79
CA GLU A 111 11.28 -1.23 4.09
C GLU A 111 12.16 -2.38 3.64
N GLY A 112 12.37 -2.50 2.33
CA GLY A 112 13.44 -3.34 1.77
C GLY A 112 14.78 -2.71 2.13
N LYS A 113 15.54 -3.36 3.03
CA LYS A 113 16.94 -3.01 3.28
C LYS A 113 17.86 -3.74 2.34
#